data_AF-Q4DRP5-F1
#
_entry.id   AF-Q4DRP5-F1
#
_cell.length_a   1.000
_cell.length_b   1.000
_cell.length_c   1.000
_cell.angle_alpha   90.00
_cell.angle_beta   90.00
_cell.angle_gamma   90.00
#
_symmetry.space_group_name_H-M   'P 1'
#
loop_
_entity.id
_entity.type
_entity.pdbx_description
1 polymer ?
#
loop_
_entity_poly.entity_id
_entity_poly.type
_entity_poly.pdbx_seq_one_letter_code
_entity_poly.pdbx_strand_id
1 'polypeptide(L)'
;MLVINVAADIFNSKVNFELNFPHRPTLLEVSRATEASFSNEIALRRPDNVPPHNFHVAKIKIYDEERNKWVDLTSEGQLMDYCQLYAFQPENQWHKESQKEIPAAVKPPTSAQRHPGTHSASAVGRGNSNGGVPQAGTIAAYTGNRTPVSQRSESQSFRRASLHTSTSGALVPKINAEASQEEKHRVLFAELDSKGSRTLGLGDFKQGFQTFNLDLSAETVEDLFEKADTNRDGTVSFSEFERFCRLYPIMTDCLFFRSKAFWDEEQLKREIQAERQAVRQAEQVVEQARKSLEDAEQDVVAAMDAVTVAETDLKDRTDRLRDLTRDMDNAKREKERAIREKKECEKELMSTKEREKEIRKESQDIAREAEKLDRRAAALSSEAVGADDKVRQLEKALEEARRAAERAHLSAEQAARDADSMKQRVRDSTKDVDDVLRQIARAEDAVRGAERNVVDADNSARELEGMGRDLSREAEEASQRRYQYEKAVEDAKNSVRVKEHQLDEAKRHVDDRDALARQKETELMEQRKQRDLISQHERALIEQELRLREQRDSLEERETKLMSEASSFLGNLRSQLQGGRS
;
A
#
# COMPACT_ATOMS: atom_id res chain seq x y z
N MET A 1 -28.77 -11.91 33.85
CA MET A 1 -27.74 -10.93 34.21
C MET A 1 -26.92 -10.69 32.95
N LEU A 2 -26.76 -9.45 32.54
CA LEU A 2 -25.99 -9.04 31.37
C LEU A 2 -24.82 -8.19 31.85
N VAL A 3 -23.61 -8.52 31.43
CA VAL A 3 -22.38 -7.81 31.74
C VAL A 3 -22.00 -6.97 30.52
N ILE A 4 -21.73 -5.68 30.72
CA ILE A 4 -21.32 -4.76 29.65
C ILE A 4 -20.03 -4.07 30.06
N ASN A 5 -19.03 -4.09 29.19
CA ASN A 5 -17.79 -3.35 29.40
C ASN A 5 -17.91 -1.96 28.79
N VAL A 6 -17.62 -0.90 29.53
CA VAL A 6 -17.70 0.47 29.05
C VAL A 6 -16.41 1.20 29.32
N ALA A 7 -15.76 1.70 28.28
CA ALA A 7 -14.54 2.48 28.36
C ALA A 7 -14.80 3.98 28.15
N ALA A 8 -14.03 4.84 28.84
CA ALA A 8 -13.99 6.29 28.63
C ALA A 8 -12.63 6.88 29.05
N ASP A 9 -12.33 8.10 28.60
CA ASP A 9 -11.12 8.84 29.00
C ASP A 9 -11.41 9.79 30.18
N ILE A 10 -10.75 9.59 31.31
CA ILE A 10 -10.83 10.42 32.51
C ILE A 10 -9.44 11.00 32.81
N PHE A 11 -9.29 12.33 32.80
CA PHE A 11 -8.00 13.02 33.05
C PHE A 11 -6.82 12.45 32.26
N ASN A 12 -7.01 12.21 30.95
CA ASN A 12 -6.04 11.60 30.03
C ASN A 12 -5.65 10.13 30.33
N SER A 13 -6.39 9.47 31.22
CA SER A 13 -6.31 8.04 31.50
C SER A 13 -7.53 7.32 30.97
N LYS A 14 -7.32 6.28 30.16
CA LYS A 14 -8.41 5.43 29.70
C LYS A 14 -8.80 4.47 30.83
N VAL A 15 -10.09 4.37 31.11
CA VAL A 15 -10.65 3.53 32.17
C VAL A 15 -11.75 2.68 31.55
N ASN A 16 -11.81 1.40 31.92
CA ASN A 16 -12.79 0.45 31.39
C ASN A 16 -13.51 -0.24 32.56
N PHE A 17 -14.84 -0.12 32.59
CA PHE A 17 -15.67 -0.62 33.68
C PHE A 17 -16.58 -1.77 33.24
N GLU A 18 -16.67 -2.78 34.11
CA GLU A 18 -17.63 -3.88 34.00
C GLU A 18 -18.94 -3.48 34.72
N LEU A 19 -20.01 -3.31 33.94
CA LEU A 19 -21.34 -2.94 34.43
C LEU A 19 -22.29 -4.15 34.38
N ASN A 20 -22.90 -4.46 35.52
CA ASN A 20 -23.77 -5.63 35.66
C ASN A 20 -25.23 -5.23 35.75
N PHE A 21 -26.05 -5.75 34.83
CA PHE A 21 -27.49 -5.49 34.76
C PHE A 21 -28.29 -6.79 35.06
N PRO A 22 -29.32 -6.75 35.92
CA PRO A 22 -30.10 -7.94 36.25
C PRO A 22 -30.91 -8.48 35.05
N HIS A 23 -31.45 -7.57 34.25
CA HIS A 23 -32.18 -7.83 33.00
C HIS A 23 -31.51 -7.10 31.83
N ARG A 24 -31.97 -7.34 30.60
CA ARG A 24 -31.47 -6.65 29.42
C ARG A 24 -31.77 -5.14 29.57
N PRO A 25 -30.74 -4.28 29.65
CA PRO A 25 -30.95 -2.88 29.95
C PRO A 25 -31.39 -2.11 28.70
N THR A 26 -32.16 -1.06 28.92
CA THR A 26 -32.45 -0.05 27.89
C THR A 26 -31.23 0.83 27.65
N LEU A 27 -31.17 1.51 26.49
CA LEU A 27 -30.07 2.44 26.19
C LEU A 27 -29.94 3.57 27.24
N LEU A 28 -31.07 3.98 27.82
CA LEU A 28 -31.11 4.99 28.88
C LEU A 28 -30.51 4.47 30.18
N GLU A 29 -30.78 3.21 30.54
CA GLU A 29 -30.20 2.57 31.73
C GLU A 29 -28.69 2.40 31.59
N VAL A 30 -28.22 1.99 30.41
CA VAL A 30 -26.77 1.90 30.12
C VAL A 30 -26.12 3.28 30.23
N SER A 31 -26.73 4.32 29.66
CA SER A 31 -26.21 5.68 29.72
C SER A 31 -26.14 6.19 31.17
N ARG A 32 -27.21 6.01 31.96
CA ARG A 32 -27.23 6.40 33.38
C ARG A 32 -26.21 5.65 34.23
N ALA A 33 -26.08 4.34 34.03
CA ALA A 33 -25.10 3.54 34.75
C ALA A 33 -23.66 3.97 34.40
N THR A 34 -23.40 4.23 33.12
CA THR A 34 -22.13 4.77 32.62
C THR A 34 -21.80 6.11 33.27
N GLU A 35 -22.73 7.07 33.22
CA GLU A 35 -22.54 8.40 33.83
C GLU A 35 -22.29 8.30 35.35
N ALA A 36 -23.04 7.45 36.06
CA ALA A 36 -22.84 7.27 37.50
C ALA A 36 -21.47 6.69 37.84
N SER A 37 -21.04 5.63 37.13
CA SER A 37 -19.74 4.98 37.38
C SER A 37 -18.57 5.90 37.07
N PHE A 38 -18.58 6.59 35.92
CA PHE A 38 -17.51 7.51 35.55
C PHE A 38 -17.52 8.81 36.37
N SER A 39 -18.69 9.31 36.79
CA SER A 39 -18.73 10.45 37.72
C SER A 39 -18.12 10.12 39.07
N ASN A 40 -18.30 8.89 39.57
CA ASN A 40 -17.64 8.42 40.78
C ASN A 40 -16.11 8.34 40.59
N GLU A 41 -15.65 7.83 39.42
CA GLU A 41 -14.22 7.80 39.09
C GLU A 41 -13.61 9.20 39.00
N ILE A 42 -14.33 10.16 38.38
CA ILE A 42 -13.93 11.58 38.36
C ILE A 42 -13.78 12.07 39.79
N ALA A 43 -14.78 11.88 40.65
CA ALA A 43 -14.74 12.34 42.03
C ALA A 43 -13.56 11.76 42.84
N LEU A 44 -13.16 10.52 42.57
CA LEU A 44 -12.05 9.84 43.23
C LEU A 44 -10.66 10.28 42.71
N ARG A 45 -10.52 10.49 41.39
CA ARG A 45 -9.24 10.88 40.77
C ARG A 45 -9.06 12.38 40.58
N ARG A 46 -10.08 13.19 40.88
CA ARG A 46 -10.08 14.65 40.67
C ARG A 46 -8.89 15.30 41.36
N PRO A 47 -8.00 15.97 40.61
CA PRO A 47 -6.95 16.80 41.19
C PRO A 47 -7.55 18.07 41.84
N ASP A 48 -6.86 18.66 42.82
CA ASP A 48 -7.36 19.82 43.58
C ASP A 48 -7.61 21.08 42.71
N ASN A 49 -6.95 21.19 41.54
CA ASN A 49 -7.10 22.31 40.62
C ASN A 49 -8.31 22.19 39.67
N VAL A 50 -9.05 21.08 39.68
CA VAL A 50 -10.20 20.87 38.80
C VAL A 50 -11.51 21.00 39.59
N PRO A 51 -12.47 21.85 39.16
CA PRO A 51 -13.78 21.94 39.80
C PRO A 51 -14.53 20.59 39.81
N PRO A 52 -15.34 20.30 40.84
CA PRO A 52 -16.19 19.10 40.85
C PRO A 52 -17.18 19.14 39.68
N HIS A 53 -17.20 18.08 38.89
CA HIS A 53 -18.11 17.91 37.76
C HIS A 53 -18.38 16.42 37.51
N ASN A 54 -19.42 16.15 36.73
CA ASN A 54 -19.88 14.79 36.42
C ASN A 54 -19.56 14.41 34.98
N PHE A 55 -19.43 13.11 34.76
CA PHE A 55 -19.33 12.53 33.43
C PHE A 55 -20.70 12.62 32.74
N HIS A 56 -20.71 13.10 31.51
CA HIS A 56 -21.92 13.18 30.68
C HIS A 56 -21.67 12.45 29.37
N VAL A 57 -22.58 11.57 28.99
CA VAL A 57 -22.45 10.83 27.74
C VAL A 57 -22.94 11.69 26.59
N ALA A 58 -22.04 12.06 25.67
CA ALA A 58 -22.41 12.67 24.39
C ALA A 58 -22.84 11.59 23.38
N LYS A 59 -22.09 10.48 23.35
CA LYS A 59 -22.27 9.42 22.38
C LYS A 59 -21.69 8.11 22.91
N ILE A 60 -22.32 6.98 22.56
CA ILE A 60 -21.77 5.65 22.83
C ILE A 60 -21.53 4.93 21.50
N LYS A 61 -20.36 4.33 21.38
CA LYS A 61 -20.05 3.35 20.34
C LYS A 61 -19.91 1.97 20.93
N ILE A 62 -20.29 0.96 20.17
CA ILE A 62 -20.07 -0.46 20.47
C ILE A 62 -19.04 -1.01 19.51
N TYR A 63 -18.17 -1.88 20.02
CA TYR A 63 -17.25 -2.64 19.20
C TYR A 63 -17.99 -3.80 18.56
N ASP A 64 -18.08 -3.78 17.24
CA ASP A 64 -18.64 -4.87 16.44
C ASP A 64 -17.50 -5.85 16.16
N GLU A 65 -17.49 -6.98 16.88
CA GLU A 65 -16.45 -8.01 16.75
C GLU A 65 -16.43 -8.66 15.37
N GLU A 66 -17.61 -8.83 14.74
CA GLU A 66 -17.71 -9.41 13.40
C GLU A 66 -17.13 -8.47 12.34
N ARG A 67 -17.35 -7.16 12.50
CA ARG A 67 -16.85 -6.13 11.57
C ARG A 67 -15.50 -5.54 11.98
N ASN A 68 -14.94 -6.00 13.10
CA ASN A 68 -13.70 -5.52 13.72
C ASN A 68 -13.60 -3.98 13.77
N LYS A 69 -14.72 -3.31 14.08
CA LYS A 69 -14.81 -1.84 14.06
C LYS A 69 -15.80 -1.28 15.07
N TRP A 70 -15.62 0.00 15.41
CA TRP A 70 -16.53 0.74 16.26
C TRP A 70 -17.74 1.25 15.47
N VAL A 71 -18.94 0.92 15.92
CA VAL A 71 -20.22 1.38 15.36
C VAL A 71 -21.03 2.12 16.41
N ASP A 72 -21.95 2.98 15.97
CA ASP A 72 -22.79 3.73 16.90
C ASP A 72 -23.80 2.80 17.58
N LEU A 73 -24.00 2.99 18.89
CA LEU A 73 -25.02 2.28 19.64
C LEU A 73 -26.37 2.97 19.42
N THR A 74 -27.22 2.37 18.59
CA THR A 74 -28.51 2.91 18.13
C THR A 74 -29.72 2.14 18.63
N SER A 75 -29.55 0.86 19.00
CA SER A 75 -30.63 -0.03 19.41
C SER A 75 -30.20 -0.94 20.57
N GLU A 76 -31.15 -1.24 21.46
CA GLU A 76 -31.01 -2.23 22.56
C GLU A 76 -30.68 -3.64 22.03
N GLY A 77 -31.05 -3.91 20.78
CA GLY A 77 -30.72 -5.14 20.07
C GLY A 77 -29.21 -5.38 19.91
N GLN A 78 -28.39 -4.32 19.88
CA GLN A 78 -26.94 -4.39 19.74
C GLN A 78 -26.23 -4.80 21.04
N LEU A 79 -26.90 -4.67 22.20
CA LEU A 79 -26.31 -5.02 23.49
C LEU A 79 -26.30 -6.54 23.67
N MET A 80 -25.10 -7.09 23.80
CA MET A 80 -24.82 -8.49 24.08
C MET A 80 -24.00 -8.63 25.37
N ASP A 81 -23.99 -9.84 25.93
CA ASP A 81 -23.18 -10.13 27.11
C ASP A 81 -21.68 -9.97 26.77
N TYR A 82 -20.94 -9.32 27.66
CA TYR A 82 -19.53 -8.95 27.51
C TYR A 82 -19.18 -8.04 26.31
N CYS A 83 -20.16 -7.36 25.71
CA CYS A 83 -19.86 -6.40 24.65
C CYS A 83 -19.01 -5.22 25.18
N GLN A 84 -18.13 -4.69 24.32
CA GLN A 84 -17.28 -3.55 24.63
C GLN A 84 -17.88 -2.27 24.06
N LEU A 85 -18.20 -1.33 24.95
CA LEU A 85 -18.67 0.02 24.64
C LEU A 85 -17.56 1.04 24.87
N TYR A 86 -17.69 2.17 24.18
CA TYR A 86 -16.89 3.36 24.37
C TYR A 86 -17.80 4.57 24.50
N ALA A 87 -17.75 5.23 25.65
CA ALA A 87 -18.53 6.43 25.95
C ALA A 87 -17.70 7.67 25.70
N PHE A 88 -18.18 8.52 24.79
CA PHE A 88 -17.62 9.82 24.49
C PHE A 88 -18.31 10.87 25.35
N GLN A 89 -17.52 11.81 25.88
CA GLN A 89 -18.00 12.95 26.63
C GLN A 89 -18.00 14.20 25.73
N PRO A 90 -18.82 15.23 25.98
CA PRO A 90 -18.64 16.52 25.31
C PRO A 90 -17.23 17.07 25.56
N GLU A 91 -16.67 17.73 24.55
CA GLU A 91 -15.32 18.31 24.62
C GLU A 91 -15.18 19.20 25.87
N ASN A 92 -14.20 18.90 26.72
CA ASN A 92 -13.99 19.59 27.98
C ASN A 92 -12.50 19.82 28.25
N GLN A 93 -12.15 20.89 28.96
CA GLN A 93 -10.74 21.28 29.18
C GLN A 93 -9.93 20.23 29.96
N TRP A 94 -10.60 19.37 30.73
CA TRP A 94 -9.95 18.36 31.58
C TRP A 94 -9.95 16.93 31.00
N HIS A 95 -10.76 16.69 29.96
CA HIS A 95 -10.92 15.37 29.34
C HIS A 95 -10.62 15.48 27.85
N LYS A 96 -9.53 14.88 27.40
CA LYS A 96 -9.20 14.76 25.98
C LYS A 96 -9.26 13.31 25.57
N GLU A 97 -10.02 13.01 24.51
CA GLU A 97 -10.02 11.67 23.95
C GLU A 97 -8.64 11.33 23.37
N SER A 98 -8.14 10.14 23.70
CA SER A 98 -6.86 9.66 23.19
C SER A 98 -7.01 8.30 22.52
N GLN A 99 -6.32 8.11 21.40
CA GLN A 99 -6.28 6.85 20.65
C GLN A 99 -5.22 5.91 21.24
N LYS A 100 -5.43 5.52 22.50
CA LYS A 100 -4.63 4.52 23.24
C LYS A 100 -5.38 3.18 23.34
N GLU A 101 -4.67 2.11 23.65
CA GLU A 101 -5.27 0.80 23.90
C GLU A 101 -6.22 0.84 25.11
N ILE A 102 -7.34 0.10 25.03
CA ILE A 102 -8.33 -0.01 26.10
C ILE A 102 -7.82 -1.03 27.13
N PRO A 103 -7.68 -0.65 28.41
CA PRO A 103 -7.27 -1.60 29.45
C PRO A 103 -8.37 -2.65 29.73
N ALA A 104 -7.99 -3.74 30.39
CA ALA A 104 -8.95 -4.75 30.84
C ALA A 104 -10.06 -4.14 31.72
N ALA A 105 -11.29 -4.62 31.55
CA ALA A 105 -12.44 -4.14 32.31
C ALA A 105 -12.30 -4.49 33.80
N VAL A 106 -12.61 -3.52 34.67
CA VAL A 106 -12.56 -3.67 36.13
C VAL A 106 -13.91 -3.24 36.72
N LYS A 107 -14.27 -3.77 37.89
CA LYS A 107 -15.49 -3.31 38.58
C LYS A 107 -15.35 -1.84 39.01
N PRO A 108 -16.38 -1.00 38.83
CA PRO A 108 -16.33 0.39 39.25
C PRO A 108 -16.13 0.48 40.77
N PRO A 109 -15.34 1.45 41.26
CA PRO A 109 -15.12 1.62 42.69
C PRO A 109 -16.44 1.96 43.40
N THR A 110 -16.65 1.41 44.60
CA THR A 110 -17.77 1.79 45.46
C THR A 110 -17.43 3.09 46.19
N SER A 111 -18.41 3.98 46.38
CA SER A 111 -18.25 5.37 46.86
C SER A 111 -17.70 5.52 48.28
N ALA A 112 -17.32 4.44 48.94
CA ALA A 112 -16.84 4.42 50.31
C ALA A 112 -15.42 3.85 50.32
N GLN A 113 -14.40 4.69 50.10
CA GLN A 113 -13.03 4.44 50.56
C GLN A 113 -12.10 5.64 50.26
N ARG A 114 -12.16 6.67 51.11
CA ARG A 114 -10.94 7.39 51.48
C ARG A 114 -10.25 6.52 52.55
N HIS A 115 -9.22 5.78 52.18
CA HIS A 115 -8.38 5.07 53.14
C HIS A 115 -7.26 6.00 53.65
N PRO A 116 -7.18 6.26 54.95
CA PRO A 116 -5.91 6.45 55.62
C PRO A 116 -5.64 5.23 56.50
N GLY A 117 -4.86 4.30 55.97
CA GLY A 117 -3.90 3.49 56.74
C GLY A 117 -4.39 2.48 57.79
N THR A 118 -3.46 1.57 58.05
CA THR A 118 -3.30 0.76 59.28
C THR A 118 -4.09 -0.56 59.45
N HIS A 119 -3.38 -1.62 59.02
CA HIS A 119 -2.94 -2.79 59.80
C HIS A 119 -3.93 -3.84 60.31
N SER A 120 -3.54 -5.09 59.97
CA SER A 120 -3.71 -6.33 60.73
C SER A 120 -5.15 -6.80 60.90
N ALA A 121 -5.49 -8.06 60.67
CA ALA A 121 -4.77 -9.25 61.08
C ALA A 121 -5.39 -10.50 60.42
N SER A 122 -4.59 -11.57 60.31
CA SER A 122 -4.98 -12.99 60.50
C SER A 122 -6.06 -13.60 59.57
N ALA A 123 -5.99 -14.84 59.11
CA ALA A 123 -5.05 -15.95 59.12
C ALA A 123 -5.80 -17.12 58.43
N VAL A 124 -5.10 -18.23 58.19
CA VAL A 124 -5.63 -19.55 57.79
C VAL A 124 -6.04 -19.60 56.31
N GLY A 125 -5.29 -20.20 55.38
CA GLY A 125 -4.32 -21.29 55.49
C GLY A 125 -5.02 -22.64 55.31
N ARG A 126 -5.17 -23.10 54.07
CA ARG A 126 -5.32 -24.52 53.71
C ARG A 126 -5.01 -24.71 52.22
N GLY A 127 -3.82 -25.25 51.97
CA GLY A 127 -3.41 -25.72 50.65
C GLY A 127 -4.00 -27.09 50.35
N ASN A 128 -4.12 -27.40 49.07
CA ASN A 128 -3.92 -28.76 48.59
C ASN A 128 -3.12 -28.71 47.29
N SER A 129 -2.05 -29.49 47.31
CA SER A 129 -0.97 -29.60 46.35
C SER A 129 -1.42 -30.24 45.05
N ASN A 130 -1.15 -29.58 43.93
CA ASN A 130 -1.09 -30.20 42.61
C ASN A 130 0.39 -30.41 42.27
N GLY A 131 0.90 -31.62 42.49
CA GLY A 131 2.24 -32.04 42.14
C GLY A 131 2.18 -33.04 40.99
N GLY A 132 3.00 -32.85 39.97
CA GLY A 132 3.22 -33.89 38.96
C GLY A 132 3.76 -33.41 37.62
N VAL A 133 5.06 -33.64 37.46
CA VAL A 133 5.79 -33.87 36.20
C VAL A 133 6.22 -32.66 35.35
N PRO A 134 7.52 -32.31 35.37
CA PRO A 134 8.19 -31.56 34.31
C PRO A 134 8.66 -32.56 33.23
N GLN A 135 8.24 -32.36 31.98
CA GLN A 135 8.70 -33.19 30.87
C GLN A 135 8.98 -32.35 29.62
N ALA A 136 10.05 -32.75 28.94
CA ALA A 136 10.46 -32.37 27.59
C ALA A 136 11.02 -30.93 27.43
N GLY A 137 12.32 -30.84 27.68
CA GLY A 137 13.15 -29.83 27.08
C GLY A 137 13.12 -29.93 25.55
N THR A 138 12.92 -28.78 24.90
CA THR A 138 13.25 -28.58 23.50
C THR A 138 14.07 -27.30 23.37
N ILE A 139 15.31 -27.52 22.98
CA ILE A 139 16.10 -26.72 22.04
C ILE A 139 16.41 -25.27 22.45
N ALA A 140 17.62 -25.17 23.00
CA ALA A 140 18.53 -24.05 22.99
C ALA A 140 18.44 -23.11 21.77
N ALA A 141 18.30 -21.81 22.05
CA ALA A 141 18.81 -20.75 21.18
C ALA A 141 20.07 -20.16 21.85
N TYR A 142 21.18 -20.87 21.74
CA TYR A 142 22.51 -20.30 21.99
C TYR A 142 23.00 -19.66 20.69
N THR A 143 22.77 -18.37 20.52
CA THR A 143 23.56 -17.53 19.59
C THR A 143 24.30 -16.50 20.42
N GLY A 144 25.33 -16.98 21.11
CA GLY A 144 26.38 -16.14 21.64
C GLY A 144 27.29 -15.71 20.52
N ASN A 145 26.95 -14.63 19.80
CA ASN A 145 27.93 -13.88 19.03
C ASN A 145 27.92 -12.43 19.49
N ARG A 146 28.66 -12.21 20.59
CA ARG A 146 29.35 -10.94 20.82
C ARG A 146 30.12 -10.59 19.55
N THR A 147 29.69 -9.57 18.83
CA THR A 147 30.60 -8.76 18.02
C THR A 147 30.59 -7.34 18.58
N PRO A 148 31.77 -6.77 18.86
CA PRO A 148 31.89 -5.52 19.60
C PRO A 148 31.77 -4.31 18.68
N VAL A 149 31.29 -3.22 19.28
CA VAL A 149 31.62 -1.81 19.00
C VAL A 149 32.45 -1.62 17.73
N SER A 150 31.79 -1.20 16.66
CA SER A 150 32.41 -0.59 15.49
C SER A 150 33.14 0.67 15.96
N GLN A 151 34.41 0.49 16.30
CA GLN A 151 35.33 1.61 16.44
C GLN A 151 35.45 2.22 15.04
N ARG A 152 35.00 3.47 14.94
CA ARG A 152 35.37 4.41 13.89
C ARG A 152 36.89 4.36 13.76
N SER A 153 37.38 3.57 12.81
CA SER A 153 38.77 3.63 12.41
C SER A 153 38.90 4.87 11.56
N GLU A 154 39.26 5.95 12.24
CA GLU A 154 39.80 7.16 11.63
C GLU A 154 40.83 6.73 10.59
N SER A 155 40.63 7.21 9.37
CA SER A 155 41.53 7.02 8.25
C SER A 155 42.90 7.53 8.65
N GLN A 156 43.73 6.63 9.17
CA GLN A 156 45.13 6.90 9.44
C GLN A 156 45.74 7.27 8.11
N SER A 157 46.12 8.55 8.05
CA SER A 157 46.91 9.14 7.00
C SER A 157 48.21 8.35 6.90
N PHE A 158 48.20 7.29 6.08
CA PHE A 158 49.42 6.69 5.61
C PHE A 158 50.08 7.75 4.72
N ARG A 159 50.96 8.52 5.36
CA ARG A 159 52.05 9.25 4.73
C ARG A 159 52.83 8.22 3.92
N ARG A 160 52.38 7.95 2.70
CA ARG A 160 53.12 7.14 1.75
C ARG A 160 54.33 7.97 1.40
N ALA A 161 55.44 7.61 2.03
CA ALA A 161 56.75 8.10 1.70
C ALA A 161 56.89 8.04 0.18
N SER A 162 57.20 9.20 -0.40
CA SER A 162 57.59 9.37 -1.79
C SER A 162 58.81 8.48 -2.04
N LEU A 163 58.57 7.21 -2.39
CA LEU A 163 59.55 6.40 -3.05
C LEU A 163 59.73 7.01 -4.43
N HIS A 164 60.78 7.82 -4.53
CA HIS A 164 61.72 7.92 -5.63
C HIS A 164 61.77 6.62 -6.45
N THR A 165 60.75 6.39 -7.27
CA THR A 165 60.87 5.54 -8.44
C THR A 165 61.40 6.44 -9.53
N SER A 166 62.66 6.19 -9.89
CA SER A 166 63.34 6.73 -11.07
C SER A 166 62.62 6.28 -12.34
N THR A 167 61.43 6.81 -12.58
CA THR A 167 60.80 6.79 -13.88
C THR A 167 61.06 8.17 -14.44
N SER A 168 61.86 8.23 -15.52
CA SER A 168 62.16 9.42 -16.31
C SER A 168 60.94 10.33 -16.33
N GLY A 169 60.96 11.35 -15.47
CA GLY A 169 59.86 12.26 -15.30
C GLY A 169 59.81 13.09 -16.55
N ALA A 170 58.93 12.72 -17.49
CA ALA A 170 58.61 13.54 -18.65
C ALA A 170 58.07 14.87 -18.12
N LEU A 171 58.98 15.83 -17.96
CA LEU A 171 58.73 17.20 -17.55
C LEU A 171 58.08 17.94 -18.72
N VAL A 172 56.85 17.61 -19.08
CA VAL A 172 56.03 18.53 -19.86
C VAL A 172 54.67 18.83 -19.18
N PRO A 173 54.65 19.35 -17.94
CA PRO A 173 53.50 20.13 -17.46
C PRO A 173 53.44 21.48 -18.18
N LYS A 174 52.31 21.75 -18.85
CA LYS A 174 51.81 23.08 -19.30
C LYS A 174 52.88 24.18 -19.40
N ILE A 175 53.80 24.07 -20.36
CA ILE A 175 54.81 25.11 -20.55
C ILE A 175 54.15 26.31 -21.22
N ASN A 176 54.27 27.49 -20.61
CA ASN A 176 53.76 28.75 -21.18
C ASN A 176 54.42 29.04 -22.53
N ALA A 177 53.72 29.79 -23.40
CA ALA A 177 54.29 30.30 -24.65
C ALA A 177 55.58 31.12 -24.44
N GLU A 178 55.81 31.62 -23.22
CA GLU A 178 56.96 32.41 -22.77
C GLU A 178 58.07 31.58 -22.12
N ALA A 179 58.20 30.29 -22.46
CA ALA A 179 59.29 29.44 -21.93
C ALA A 179 60.66 30.12 -22.11
N SER A 180 61.43 30.23 -21.02
CA SER A 180 62.78 30.78 -21.12
C SER A 180 63.65 29.90 -22.01
N GLN A 181 64.69 30.45 -22.63
CA GLN A 181 65.61 29.65 -23.46
C GLN A 181 66.18 28.47 -22.66
N GLU A 182 66.58 28.69 -21.41
CA GLU A 182 67.09 27.64 -20.52
C GLU A 182 66.05 26.54 -20.26
N GLU A 183 64.77 26.90 -20.17
CA GLU A 183 63.68 25.92 -19.99
C GLU A 183 63.47 25.10 -21.26
N LYS A 184 63.50 25.74 -22.44
CA LYS A 184 63.42 25.03 -23.73
C LYS A 184 64.58 24.04 -23.87
N HIS A 185 65.81 24.45 -23.54
CA HIS A 185 66.98 23.59 -23.59
C HIS A 185 66.82 22.37 -22.67
N ARG A 186 66.39 22.60 -21.42
CA ARG A 186 66.19 21.52 -20.44
C ARG A 186 65.11 20.52 -20.87
N VAL A 187 63.98 21.02 -21.36
CA VAL A 187 62.86 20.18 -21.80
C VAL A 187 63.25 19.36 -23.02
N LEU A 188 63.89 19.99 -24.02
CA LEU A 188 64.37 19.28 -25.19
C LEU A 188 65.42 18.23 -24.87
N PHE A 189 66.38 18.56 -24.01
CA PHE A 189 67.40 17.59 -23.61
C PHE A 189 66.77 16.36 -22.95
N ALA A 190 65.81 16.57 -22.03
CA ALA A 190 65.11 15.47 -21.36
C ALA A 190 64.24 14.64 -22.31
N GLU A 191 63.66 15.27 -23.33
CA GLU A 191 62.84 14.60 -24.34
C GLU A 191 63.70 13.76 -25.31
N LEU A 192 64.88 14.25 -25.69
CA LEU A 192 65.84 13.52 -26.51
C LEU A 192 66.51 12.37 -25.74
N ASP A 193 66.76 12.55 -24.44
CA ASP A 193 67.36 11.55 -23.55
C ASP A 193 66.36 10.46 -23.12
N SER A 194 65.82 9.74 -24.11
CA SER A 194 64.85 8.66 -23.89
C SER A 194 65.37 7.53 -22.98
N LYS A 195 66.69 7.33 -22.95
CA LYS A 195 67.36 6.32 -22.12
C LYS A 195 67.62 6.80 -20.70
N GLY A 196 67.53 8.10 -20.43
CA GLY A 196 67.90 8.69 -19.14
C GLY A 196 69.40 8.60 -18.85
N SER A 197 70.25 8.55 -19.87
CA SER A 197 71.71 8.51 -19.73
C SER A 197 72.31 9.83 -19.24
N ARG A 198 71.54 10.92 -19.28
CA ARG A 198 71.98 12.31 -19.07
C ARG A 198 73.02 12.79 -20.08
N THR A 199 73.19 12.03 -21.16
CA THR A 199 74.01 12.33 -22.32
C THR A 199 73.26 11.87 -23.56
N LEU A 200 73.41 12.58 -24.67
CA LEU A 200 72.74 12.28 -25.93
C LEU A 200 73.74 11.62 -26.89
N GLY A 201 73.46 10.40 -27.32
CA GLY A 201 74.23 9.78 -28.40
C GLY A 201 73.70 10.18 -29.77
N LEU A 202 74.45 9.86 -30.83
CA LEU A 202 74.02 10.06 -32.21
C LEU A 202 72.66 9.41 -32.51
N GLY A 203 72.39 8.24 -31.91
CA GLY A 203 71.10 7.55 -32.04
C GLY A 203 69.93 8.33 -31.44
N ASP A 204 70.14 9.00 -30.30
CA ASP A 204 69.12 9.81 -29.64
C ASP A 204 68.85 11.10 -30.44
N PHE A 205 69.90 11.70 -31.02
CA PHE A 205 69.78 12.80 -31.98
C PHE A 205 68.96 12.37 -33.21
N LYS A 206 69.35 11.31 -33.91
CA LYS A 206 68.62 10.82 -35.10
C LYS A 206 67.16 10.51 -34.77
N GLN A 207 66.92 9.80 -33.67
CA GLN A 207 65.57 9.46 -33.24
C GLN A 207 64.75 10.71 -32.89
N GLY A 208 65.33 11.67 -32.18
CA GLY A 208 64.65 12.91 -31.80
C GLY A 208 64.21 13.73 -33.00
N PHE A 209 65.14 14.00 -33.93
CA PHE A 209 64.84 14.75 -35.15
C PHE A 209 63.80 14.06 -36.04
N GLN A 210 63.85 12.71 -36.11
CA GLN A 210 62.82 11.92 -36.80
C GLN A 210 61.47 11.98 -36.09
N THR A 211 61.44 11.85 -34.76
CA THR A 211 60.20 11.87 -33.95
C THR A 211 59.49 13.21 -34.08
N PHE A 212 60.25 14.32 -34.14
CA PHE A 212 59.71 15.66 -34.36
C PHE A 212 59.55 16.03 -35.84
N ASN A 213 59.67 15.07 -36.77
CA ASN A 213 59.47 15.24 -38.21
C ASN A 213 60.25 16.42 -38.82
N LEU A 214 61.44 16.71 -38.29
CA LEU A 214 62.39 17.56 -39.00
C LEU A 214 62.99 16.69 -40.10
N ASP A 215 62.49 16.84 -41.32
CA ASP A 215 62.90 16.09 -42.52
C ASP A 215 64.33 16.45 -42.98
N LEU A 216 65.28 16.46 -42.05
CA LEU A 216 66.70 16.60 -42.34
C LEU A 216 67.25 15.27 -42.85
N SER A 217 68.19 15.33 -43.77
CA SER A 217 68.90 14.13 -44.20
C SER A 217 69.71 13.55 -43.03
N ALA A 218 69.96 12.24 -43.06
CA ALA A 218 70.77 11.59 -42.05
C ALA A 218 72.17 12.23 -41.93
N GLU A 219 72.73 12.68 -43.07
CA GLU A 219 74.02 13.36 -43.16
C GLU A 219 73.99 14.73 -42.46
N THR A 220 72.93 15.52 -42.65
CA THR A 220 72.79 16.82 -41.96
C THR A 220 72.68 16.63 -40.44
N VAL A 221 71.97 15.59 -39.99
CA VAL A 221 71.88 15.29 -38.55
C VAL A 221 73.23 14.86 -37.97
N GLU A 222 74.03 14.10 -38.73
CA GLU A 222 75.39 13.73 -38.34
C GLU A 222 76.31 14.95 -38.25
N ASP A 223 76.29 15.85 -39.22
CA ASP A 223 77.07 17.11 -39.17
C ASP A 223 76.65 17.99 -37.98
N LEU A 224 75.35 18.11 -37.72
CA LEU A 224 74.85 18.84 -36.54
C LEU A 224 75.29 18.20 -35.23
N PHE A 225 75.34 16.86 -35.16
CA PHE A 225 75.84 16.14 -34.00
C PHE A 225 77.34 16.39 -33.79
N GLU A 226 78.16 16.30 -34.84
CA GLU A 226 79.59 16.62 -34.77
C GLU A 226 79.86 18.07 -34.33
N LYS A 227 78.98 19.00 -34.71
CA LYS A 227 79.04 20.41 -34.26
C LYS A 227 78.62 20.59 -32.79
N ALA A 228 77.77 19.71 -32.27
CA ALA A 228 77.33 19.73 -30.87
C ALA A 228 78.38 19.08 -29.94
N ASP A 229 78.98 17.97 -30.37
CA ASP A 229 80.01 17.21 -29.64
C ASP A 229 81.38 17.90 -29.70
N THR A 230 81.61 18.87 -28.80
CA THR A 230 82.82 19.71 -28.85
C THR A 230 84.08 18.98 -28.40
N ASN A 231 83.95 17.99 -27.51
CA ASN A 231 85.07 17.20 -27.02
C ASN A 231 85.32 15.93 -27.87
N ARG A 232 84.40 15.58 -28.77
CA ARG A 232 84.44 14.41 -29.66
C ARG A 232 84.48 13.09 -28.91
N ASP A 233 83.79 13.01 -27.78
CA ASP A 233 83.69 11.77 -26.99
C ASP A 233 82.59 10.82 -27.50
N GLY A 234 81.83 11.24 -28.51
CA GLY A 234 80.74 10.49 -29.11
C GLY A 234 79.40 10.67 -28.40
N THR A 235 79.33 11.53 -27.39
CA THR A 235 78.13 11.88 -26.64
C THR A 235 78.03 13.39 -26.42
N VAL A 236 76.82 13.92 -26.37
CA VAL A 236 76.59 15.35 -26.11
C VAL A 236 76.12 15.52 -24.67
N SER A 237 76.92 16.21 -23.86
CA SER A 237 76.54 16.60 -22.51
C SER A 237 75.50 17.73 -22.52
N PHE A 238 74.81 17.97 -21.39
CA PHE A 238 73.86 19.09 -21.29
C PHE A 238 74.52 20.45 -21.59
N SER A 239 75.76 20.68 -21.14
CA SER A 239 76.50 21.92 -21.39
C SER A 239 76.81 22.14 -22.87
N GLU A 240 77.13 21.07 -23.59
CA GLU A 240 77.34 21.09 -25.04
C GLU A 240 76.04 21.29 -25.80
N PHE A 241 74.96 20.65 -25.34
CA PHE A 241 73.64 20.85 -25.89
C PHE A 241 73.15 22.30 -25.71
N GLU A 242 73.35 22.92 -24.54
CA GLU A 242 73.04 24.35 -24.34
C GLU A 242 73.84 25.25 -25.30
N ARG A 243 75.12 24.94 -25.52
CA ARG A 243 75.96 25.66 -26.49
C ARG A 243 75.40 25.50 -27.90
N PHE A 244 75.04 24.27 -28.27
CA PHE A 244 74.40 23.97 -29.55
C PHE A 244 73.10 24.75 -29.72
N CYS A 245 72.21 24.76 -28.72
CA CYS A 245 70.95 25.51 -28.78
C CYS A 245 71.16 27.02 -28.93
N ARG A 246 72.19 27.61 -28.29
CA ARG A 246 72.54 29.02 -28.50
C ARG A 246 73.06 29.31 -29.92
N LEU A 247 73.66 28.31 -30.57
CA LEU A 247 74.11 28.41 -31.96
C LEU A 247 72.97 28.17 -32.95
N TYR A 248 71.96 27.39 -32.61
CA TYR A 248 70.83 27.09 -33.49
C TYR A 248 69.48 27.43 -32.83
N PRO A 249 69.23 28.71 -32.50
CA PRO A 249 68.03 29.11 -31.77
C PRO A 249 66.73 28.82 -32.53
N ILE A 250 66.69 29.00 -33.86
CA ILE A 250 65.47 28.78 -34.65
C ILE A 250 65.12 27.30 -34.65
N MET A 251 66.09 26.43 -34.96
CA MET A 251 65.90 24.98 -34.92
C MET A 251 65.53 24.48 -33.52
N THR A 252 66.15 25.03 -32.47
CA THR A 252 65.79 24.72 -31.07
C THR A 252 64.34 25.08 -30.77
N ASP A 253 63.91 26.27 -31.17
CA ASP A 253 62.51 26.70 -30.98
C ASP A 253 61.53 25.80 -31.74
N CYS A 254 61.84 25.45 -33.00
CA CYS A 254 61.02 24.54 -33.78
C CYS A 254 60.91 23.16 -33.11
N LEU A 255 62.02 22.58 -32.67
CA LEU A 255 62.03 21.32 -31.92
C LEU A 255 61.15 21.42 -30.66
N PHE A 256 61.30 22.50 -29.91
CA PHE A 256 60.58 22.70 -28.65
C PHE A 256 59.07 22.80 -28.87
N PHE A 257 58.62 23.64 -29.80
CA PHE A 257 57.20 23.81 -30.07
C PHE A 257 56.57 22.58 -30.72
N ARG A 258 57.34 21.79 -31.50
CA ARG A 258 56.87 20.50 -32.02
C ARG A 258 56.72 19.44 -30.94
N SER A 259 57.70 19.33 -30.05
CA SER A 259 57.61 18.48 -28.85
C SER A 259 56.38 18.86 -28.02
N LYS A 260 56.24 20.14 -27.69
CA LYS A 260 55.08 20.65 -26.94
C LYS A 260 53.76 20.33 -27.65
N ALA A 261 53.65 20.60 -28.96
CA ALA A 261 52.44 20.35 -29.72
C ALA A 261 52.08 18.87 -29.82
N PHE A 262 53.09 17.98 -29.89
CA PHE A 262 52.88 16.54 -29.83
C PHE A 262 52.28 16.13 -28.48
N TRP A 263 52.82 16.62 -27.38
CA TRP A 263 52.31 16.37 -26.03
C TRP A 263 50.90 16.94 -25.84
N ASP A 264 50.65 18.17 -26.28
CA ASP A 264 49.33 18.82 -26.19
C ASP A 264 48.27 18.01 -26.98
N GLU A 265 48.59 17.56 -28.20
CA GLU A 265 47.71 16.68 -28.98
C GLU A 265 47.46 15.35 -28.26
N GLU A 266 48.49 14.74 -27.69
CA GLU A 266 48.36 13.47 -27.00
C GLU A 266 47.52 13.61 -25.71
N GLN A 267 47.63 14.72 -24.98
CA GLN A 267 46.73 15.02 -23.87
C GLN A 267 45.29 15.22 -24.36
N LEU A 268 45.09 16.01 -25.42
CA LEU A 268 43.77 16.25 -25.99
C LEU A 268 43.11 14.95 -26.48
N LYS A 269 43.88 14.01 -27.06
CA LYS A 269 43.40 12.66 -27.42
C LYS A 269 42.94 11.87 -26.19
N ARG A 270 43.70 11.88 -25.10
CA ARG A 270 43.31 11.21 -23.85
C ARG A 270 42.03 11.81 -23.28
N GLU A 271 41.90 13.13 -23.34
CA GLU A 271 40.68 13.82 -22.93
C GLU A 271 39.48 13.45 -23.81
N ILE A 272 39.64 13.39 -25.13
CA ILE A 272 38.59 12.90 -26.06
C ILE A 272 38.20 11.46 -25.70
N GLN A 273 39.18 10.58 -25.46
CA GLN A 273 38.92 9.20 -25.09
C GLN A 273 38.16 9.09 -23.76
N ALA A 274 38.53 9.91 -22.77
CA ALA A 274 37.84 9.98 -21.48
C ALA A 274 36.40 10.48 -21.65
N GLU A 275 36.17 11.51 -22.47
CA GLU A 275 34.81 12.02 -22.75
C GLU A 275 33.98 10.96 -23.50
N ARG A 276 34.55 10.28 -24.50
CA ARG A 276 33.90 9.17 -25.21
C ARG A 276 33.58 7.97 -24.29
N GLN A 277 34.39 7.74 -23.25
CA GLN A 277 34.07 6.75 -22.22
C GLN A 277 32.92 7.24 -21.32
N ALA A 278 32.89 8.52 -20.97
CA ALA A 278 31.80 9.11 -20.20
C ALA A 278 30.47 9.08 -20.98
N VAL A 279 30.49 9.31 -22.30
CA VAL A 279 29.33 9.13 -23.19
C VAL A 279 28.80 7.70 -23.08
N ARG A 280 29.65 6.68 -23.22
CA ARG A 280 29.24 5.26 -23.11
C ARG A 280 28.64 4.93 -21.74
N GLN A 281 29.16 5.51 -20.66
CA GLN A 281 28.58 5.34 -19.32
C GLN A 281 27.21 6.03 -19.22
N ALA A 282 27.05 7.22 -19.79
CA ALA A 282 25.77 7.92 -19.84
C ALA A 282 24.74 7.15 -20.68
N GLU A 283 25.14 6.53 -21.79
CA GLU A 283 24.27 5.67 -22.61
C GLU A 283 23.76 4.46 -21.82
N GLN A 284 24.58 3.85 -20.95
CA GLN A 284 24.13 2.78 -20.05
C GLN A 284 23.07 3.27 -19.06
N VAL A 285 23.19 4.50 -18.56
CA VAL A 285 22.17 5.12 -17.70
C VAL A 285 20.87 5.36 -18.47
N VAL A 286 20.94 5.80 -19.74
CA VAL A 286 19.76 5.91 -20.61
C VAL A 286 19.06 4.57 -20.79
N GLU A 287 19.81 3.49 -21.04
CA GLU A 287 19.22 2.16 -21.19
C GLU A 287 18.55 1.68 -19.89
N GLN A 288 19.18 1.92 -18.74
CA GLN A 288 18.59 1.61 -17.44
C GLN A 288 17.30 2.43 -17.17
N ALA A 289 17.30 3.72 -17.51
CA ALA A 289 16.13 4.59 -17.39
C ALA A 289 15.00 4.15 -18.32
N ARG A 290 15.34 3.73 -19.55
CA ARG A 290 14.38 3.22 -20.53
C ARG A 290 13.71 1.94 -20.05
N LYS A 291 14.49 0.99 -19.54
CA LYS A 291 13.93 -0.24 -18.95
C LYS A 291 13.02 0.07 -17.76
N SER A 292 13.44 1.01 -16.90
CA SER A 292 12.62 1.44 -15.77
C SER A 292 11.29 2.09 -16.19
N LEU A 293 11.27 2.76 -17.35
CA LEU A 293 10.05 3.30 -17.94
C LEU A 293 9.14 2.18 -18.47
N GLU A 294 9.70 1.21 -19.19
CA GLU A 294 8.96 0.04 -19.68
C GLU A 294 8.32 -0.76 -18.53
N ASP A 295 9.05 -0.99 -17.44
CA ASP A 295 8.51 -1.65 -16.25
C ASP A 295 7.33 -0.86 -15.66
N ALA A 296 7.42 0.48 -15.58
CA ALA A 296 6.34 1.33 -15.09
C ALA A 296 5.12 1.37 -16.04
N GLU A 297 5.34 1.30 -17.35
CA GLU A 297 4.26 1.17 -18.33
C GLU A 297 3.52 -0.16 -18.19
N GLN A 298 4.24 -1.25 -17.92
CA GLN A 298 3.64 -2.56 -17.64
C GLN A 298 2.80 -2.54 -16.35
N ASP A 299 3.25 -1.84 -15.31
CA ASP A 299 2.47 -1.65 -14.08
C ASP A 299 1.14 -0.91 -14.35
N VAL A 300 1.12 0.06 -15.27
CA VAL A 300 -0.13 0.73 -15.70
C VAL A 300 -1.08 -0.27 -16.36
N VAL A 301 -0.57 -1.12 -17.25
CA VAL A 301 -1.39 -2.15 -17.92
C VAL A 301 -1.99 -3.12 -16.89
N ALA A 302 -1.16 -3.63 -15.96
CA ALA A 302 -1.61 -4.54 -14.91
C ALA A 302 -2.67 -3.89 -14.00
N ALA A 303 -2.50 -2.61 -13.66
CA ALA A 303 -3.48 -1.88 -12.86
C ALA A 303 -4.80 -1.65 -13.63
N MET A 304 -4.73 -1.37 -14.94
CA MET A 304 -5.92 -1.24 -15.78
C MET A 304 -6.68 -2.56 -15.89
N ASP A 305 -5.97 -3.68 -16.09
CA ASP A 305 -6.60 -5.01 -16.12
C ASP A 305 -7.30 -5.31 -14.79
N ALA A 306 -6.70 -4.98 -13.66
CA ALA A 306 -7.33 -5.11 -12.35
C ALA A 306 -8.60 -4.26 -12.19
N VAL A 307 -8.63 -3.04 -12.74
CA VAL A 307 -9.86 -2.22 -12.79
C VAL A 307 -10.93 -2.93 -13.60
N THR A 308 -10.61 -3.46 -14.79
CA THR A 308 -11.61 -4.14 -15.63
C THR A 308 -12.22 -5.35 -14.92
N VAL A 309 -11.40 -6.15 -14.24
CA VAL A 309 -11.87 -7.29 -13.44
C VAL A 309 -12.80 -6.80 -12.32
N ALA A 310 -12.41 -5.76 -11.58
CA ALA A 310 -13.25 -5.21 -10.52
C ALA A 310 -14.56 -4.59 -11.03
N GLU A 311 -14.56 -3.99 -12.21
CA GLU A 311 -15.77 -3.46 -12.85
C GLU A 311 -16.74 -4.58 -13.24
N THR A 312 -16.24 -5.67 -13.82
CA THR A 312 -17.09 -6.85 -14.14
C THR A 312 -17.69 -7.47 -12.88
N ASP A 313 -16.87 -7.60 -11.83
CA ASP A 313 -17.26 -8.15 -10.53
C ASP A 313 -18.33 -7.29 -9.81
N LEU A 314 -18.21 -5.96 -9.90
CA LEU A 314 -19.22 -5.02 -9.41
C LEU A 314 -20.50 -5.10 -10.23
N LYS A 315 -20.38 -5.17 -11.56
CA LYS A 315 -21.55 -5.28 -12.46
C LYS A 315 -22.34 -6.54 -12.17
N ASP A 316 -21.69 -7.69 -12.04
CA ASP A 316 -22.33 -8.98 -11.75
C ASP A 316 -23.11 -8.94 -10.43
N ARG A 317 -22.53 -8.35 -9.37
CA ARG A 317 -23.24 -8.19 -8.10
C ARG A 317 -24.39 -7.20 -8.18
N THR A 318 -24.21 -6.11 -8.92
CA THR A 318 -25.28 -5.12 -9.12
C THR A 318 -26.46 -5.72 -9.90
N ASP A 319 -26.19 -6.55 -10.91
CA ASP A 319 -27.22 -7.23 -11.68
C ASP A 319 -27.96 -8.27 -10.82
N ARG A 320 -27.22 -9.08 -10.03
CA ARG A 320 -27.82 -10.00 -9.05
C ARG A 320 -28.69 -9.28 -8.01
N LEU A 321 -28.27 -8.10 -7.55
CA LEU A 321 -29.07 -7.28 -6.63
C LEU A 321 -30.38 -6.80 -7.27
N ARG A 322 -30.36 -6.43 -8.55
CA ARG A 322 -31.59 -6.04 -9.26
C ARG A 322 -32.55 -7.21 -9.40
N ASP A 323 -32.04 -8.40 -9.73
CA ASP A 323 -32.87 -9.60 -9.84
C ASP A 323 -33.45 -10.01 -8.49
N LEU A 324 -32.63 -10.01 -7.43
CA LEU A 324 -33.10 -10.30 -6.08
C LEU A 324 -34.12 -9.26 -5.59
N THR A 325 -33.98 -7.99 -5.97
CA THR A 325 -34.98 -6.96 -5.65
C THR A 325 -36.33 -7.28 -6.31
N ARG A 326 -36.34 -7.80 -7.54
CA ARG A 326 -37.58 -8.24 -8.21
C ARG A 326 -38.20 -9.43 -7.48
N ASP A 327 -37.37 -10.38 -7.03
CA ASP A 327 -37.83 -11.54 -6.27
C ASP A 327 -38.41 -11.13 -4.91
N MET A 328 -37.77 -10.17 -4.22
CA MET A 328 -38.29 -9.58 -2.99
C MET A 328 -39.67 -8.94 -3.20
N ASP A 329 -39.85 -8.21 -4.30
CA ASP A 329 -41.14 -7.59 -4.62
C ASP A 329 -42.21 -8.64 -4.96
N ASN A 330 -41.84 -9.73 -5.63
CA ASN A 330 -42.73 -10.86 -5.89
C ASN A 330 -43.13 -11.57 -4.58
N ALA A 331 -42.17 -11.86 -3.70
CA ALA A 331 -42.43 -12.47 -2.39
C ALA A 331 -43.32 -11.59 -1.50
N LYS A 332 -43.13 -10.26 -1.53
CA LYS A 332 -44.02 -9.32 -0.84
C LYS A 332 -45.45 -9.40 -1.38
N ARG A 333 -45.64 -9.46 -2.70
CA ARG A 333 -46.97 -9.62 -3.33
C ARG A 333 -47.62 -10.96 -2.97
N GLU A 334 -46.85 -12.04 -2.89
CA GLU A 334 -47.31 -13.36 -2.47
C GLU A 334 -47.73 -13.36 -1.00
N LYS A 335 -46.92 -12.77 -0.12
CA LYS A 335 -47.28 -12.56 1.29
C LYS A 335 -48.60 -11.78 1.42
N GLU A 336 -48.77 -10.70 0.66
CA GLU A 336 -50.02 -9.96 0.65
C GLU A 336 -51.20 -10.79 0.15
N ARG A 337 -50.99 -11.65 -0.87
CA ARG A 337 -52.02 -12.56 -1.38
C ARG A 337 -52.44 -13.56 -0.29
N ALA A 338 -51.49 -14.21 0.36
CA ALA A 338 -51.75 -15.15 1.45
C ALA A 338 -52.49 -14.48 2.62
N ILE A 339 -52.17 -13.22 2.95
CA ILE A 339 -52.88 -12.46 3.98
C ILE A 339 -54.34 -12.17 3.57
N ARG A 340 -54.60 -11.89 2.29
CA ARG A 340 -55.97 -11.69 1.78
C ARG A 340 -56.77 -13.00 1.84
N GLU A 341 -56.18 -14.10 1.38
CA GLU A 341 -56.80 -15.44 1.44
C GLU A 341 -57.11 -15.85 2.88
N LYS A 342 -56.17 -15.63 3.83
CA LYS A 342 -56.42 -15.85 5.26
C LYS A 342 -57.65 -15.07 5.75
N LYS A 343 -57.73 -13.78 5.42
CA LYS A 343 -58.88 -12.94 5.82
C LYS A 343 -60.19 -13.40 5.19
N GLU A 344 -60.16 -13.96 4.00
CA GLU A 344 -61.34 -14.53 3.34
C GLU A 344 -61.78 -15.82 4.04
N CYS A 345 -60.87 -16.75 4.30
CA CYS A 345 -61.17 -17.96 5.07
C CYS A 345 -61.67 -17.65 6.50
N GLU A 346 -61.11 -16.62 7.16
CA GLU A 346 -61.59 -16.17 8.47
C GLU A 346 -63.03 -15.64 8.41
N LYS A 347 -63.39 -14.88 7.36
CA LYS A 347 -64.76 -14.41 7.16
C LYS A 347 -65.73 -15.57 6.90
N GLU A 348 -65.32 -16.54 6.08
CA GLU A 348 -66.10 -17.76 5.83
C GLU A 348 -66.30 -18.58 7.12
N LEU A 349 -65.25 -18.73 7.92
CA LEU A 349 -65.32 -19.38 9.23
C LEU A 349 -66.29 -18.65 10.17
N MET A 350 -66.26 -17.32 10.20
CA MET A 350 -67.20 -16.53 11.01
C MET A 350 -68.64 -16.70 10.52
N SER A 351 -68.86 -16.65 9.20
CA SER A 351 -70.20 -16.86 8.61
C SER A 351 -70.74 -18.27 8.89
N THR A 352 -69.91 -19.30 8.80
CA THR A 352 -70.31 -20.68 9.14
C THR A 352 -70.60 -20.85 10.64
N LYS A 353 -69.84 -20.18 11.51
CA LYS A 353 -70.10 -20.15 12.97
C LYS A 353 -71.40 -19.40 13.32
N GLU A 354 -71.73 -18.33 12.60
CA GLU A 354 -73.01 -17.65 12.75
C GLU A 354 -74.18 -18.55 12.32
N ARG A 355 -74.04 -19.23 11.18
CA ARG A 355 -75.03 -20.20 10.69
C ARG A 355 -75.22 -21.39 11.65
N GLU A 356 -74.15 -21.85 12.30
CA GLU A 356 -74.24 -22.87 13.35
C GLU A 356 -75.04 -22.39 14.55
N LYS A 357 -74.81 -21.15 15.03
CA LYS A 357 -75.60 -20.58 16.13
C LYS A 357 -77.08 -20.49 15.80
N GLU A 358 -77.42 -20.11 14.58
CA GLU A 358 -78.81 -20.04 14.11
C GLU A 358 -79.46 -21.42 14.09
N ILE A 359 -78.85 -22.40 13.41
CA ILE A 359 -79.40 -23.76 13.29
C ILE A 359 -79.43 -24.47 14.66
N ARG A 360 -78.44 -24.23 15.51
CA ARG A 360 -78.43 -24.74 16.89
C ARG A 360 -79.58 -24.17 17.70
N LYS A 361 -79.89 -22.87 17.55
CA LYS A 361 -81.05 -22.25 18.20
C LYS A 361 -82.36 -22.86 17.70
N GLU A 362 -82.50 -23.01 16.38
CA GLU A 362 -83.68 -23.66 15.76
C GLU A 362 -83.84 -25.10 16.25
N SER A 363 -82.77 -25.89 16.28
CA SER A 363 -82.79 -27.26 16.79
C SER A 363 -83.14 -27.34 18.28
N GLN A 364 -82.71 -26.37 19.09
CA GLN A 364 -83.10 -26.29 20.51
C GLN A 364 -84.59 -25.97 20.67
N ASP A 365 -85.13 -25.08 19.83
CA ASP A 365 -86.56 -24.74 19.86
C ASP A 365 -87.43 -25.93 19.41
N ILE A 366 -87.02 -26.67 18.36
CA ILE A 366 -87.63 -27.94 17.93
C ILE A 366 -87.58 -28.98 19.06
N ALA A 367 -86.45 -29.13 19.73
CA ALA A 367 -86.31 -30.07 20.85
C ALA A 367 -87.24 -29.72 22.02
N ARG A 368 -87.39 -28.44 22.37
CA ARG A 368 -88.34 -27.99 23.41
C ARG A 368 -89.79 -28.25 23.01
N GLU A 369 -90.14 -28.07 21.73
CA GLU A 369 -91.48 -28.40 21.22
C GLU A 369 -91.74 -29.91 21.23
N ALA A 370 -90.76 -30.72 20.85
CA ALA A 370 -90.84 -32.18 20.95
C ALA A 370 -91.08 -32.63 22.39
N GLU A 371 -90.35 -32.06 23.35
CA GLU A 371 -90.53 -32.36 24.77
C GLU A 371 -91.94 -31.99 25.26
N LYS A 372 -92.49 -30.85 24.81
CA LYS A 372 -93.87 -30.45 25.14
C LYS A 372 -94.90 -31.46 24.60
N LEU A 373 -94.72 -31.93 23.36
CA LEU A 373 -95.62 -32.91 22.75
C LEU A 373 -95.47 -34.30 23.39
N ASP A 374 -94.26 -34.74 23.71
CA ASP A 374 -94.02 -35.99 24.45
C ASP A 374 -94.70 -35.94 25.83
N ARG A 375 -94.59 -34.83 26.56
CA ARG A 375 -95.29 -34.65 27.83
C ARG A 375 -96.81 -34.69 27.66
N ARG A 376 -97.35 -34.11 26.59
CA ARG A 376 -98.78 -34.15 26.27
C ARG A 376 -99.23 -35.57 25.93
N ALA A 377 -98.47 -36.30 25.13
CA ALA A 377 -98.74 -37.69 24.79
C ALA A 377 -98.72 -38.58 26.04
N ALA A 378 -97.74 -38.39 26.94
CA ALA A 378 -97.68 -39.09 28.22
C ALA A 378 -98.89 -38.77 29.12
N ALA A 379 -99.31 -37.50 29.18
CA ALA A 379 -100.48 -37.09 29.95
C ALA A 379 -101.78 -37.71 29.41
N LEU A 380 -102.00 -37.67 28.09
CA LEU A 380 -103.17 -38.27 27.44
C LEU A 380 -103.15 -39.79 27.52
N SER A 381 -101.97 -40.41 27.47
CA SER A 381 -101.81 -41.84 27.71
C SER A 381 -102.18 -42.19 29.16
N SER A 382 -101.74 -41.41 30.14
CA SER A 382 -102.15 -41.60 31.54
C SER A 382 -103.66 -41.37 31.74
N GLU A 383 -104.25 -40.43 31.00
CA GLU A 383 -105.70 -40.19 31.01
C GLU A 383 -106.47 -41.35 30.37
N ALA A 384 -105.97 -41.92 29.27
CA ALA A 384 -106.54 -43.11 28.65
C ALA A 384 -106.47 -44.33 29.59
N VAL A 385 -105.31 -44.56 30.24
CA VAL A 385 -105.16 -45.60 31.28
C VAL A 385 -106.12 -45.34 32.45
N GLY A 386 -106.25 -44.09 32.92
CA GLY A 386 -107.19 -43.73 33.96
C GLY A 386 -108.66 -43.88 33.55
N ALA A 387 -108.98 -43.65 32.27
CA ALA A 387 -110.31 -43.90 31.71
C ALA A 387 -110.62 -45.39 31.63
N ASP A 388 -109.64 -46.22 31.27
CA ASP A 388 -109.74 -47.68 31.32
C ASP A 388 -109.98 -48.19 32.75
N ASP A 389 -109.29 -47.63 33.75
CA ASP A 389 -109.54 -47.93 35.17
C ASP A 389 -110.94 -47.52 35.63
N LYS A 390 -111.45 -46.36 35.16
CA LYS A 390 -112.84 -45.92 35.40
C LYS A 390 -113.87 -46.86 34.75
N VAL A 391 -113.62 -47.29 33.52
CA VAL A 391 -114.42 -48.31 32.83
C VAL A 391 -114.44 -49.61 33.65
N ARG A 392 -113.31 -49.97 34.25
CA ARG A 392 -113.18 -51.17 35.11
C ARG A 392 -113.91 -51.04 36.44
N GLN A 393 -114.02 -49.84 37.04
CA GLN A 393 -114.69 -49.61 38.32
C GLN A 393 -116.21 -49.37 38.21
N LEU A 394 -116.72 -48.88 37.08
CA LEU A 394 -118.15 -48.52 36.94
C LEU A 394 -118.99 -49.65 36.33
N GLU A 395 -119.49 -50.52 37.20
CA GLU A 395 -120.58 -51.44 36.88
C GLU A 395 -121.90 -50.63 36.71
N LYS A 396 -122.43 -50.58 35.47
CA LYS A 396 -123.73 -50.03 35.01
C LYS A 396 -123.76 -48.65 34.32
N ALA A 397 -122.66 -47.89 34.24
CA ALA A 397 -122.54 -46.66 33.40
C ALA A 397 -121.65 -46.86 32.14
N LEU A 398 -121.73 -48.06 31.56
CA LEU A 398 -120.69 -48.67 30.71
C LEU A 398 -120.51 -48.01 29.33
N GLU A 399 -121.54 -47.43 28.73
CA GLU A 399 -121.50 -46.91 27.35
C GLU A 399 -120.90 -45.51 27.22
N GLU A 400 -121.20 -44.61 28.16
CA GLU A 400 -120.57 -43.28 28.21
C GLU A 400 -119.09 -43.39 28.60
N ALA A 401 -118.77 -44.30 29.54
CA ALA A 401 -117.39 -44.57 29.94
C ALA A 401 -116.57 -45.16 28.78
N ARG A 402 -117.13 -46.10 27.99
CA ARG A 402 -116.48 -46.62 26.79
C ARG A 402 -116.24 -45.55 25.72
N ARG A 403 -117.23 -44.69 25.43
CA ARG A 403 -117.04 -43.57 24.49
C ARG A 403 -116.03 -42.54 25.00
N ALA A 404 -115.92 -42.35 26.31
CA ALA A 404 -114.87 -41.51 26.90
C ALA A 404 -113.49 -42.16 26.75
N ALA A 405 -113.36 -43.45 27.05
CA ALA A 405 -112.13 -44.22 26.87
C ALA A 405 -111.70 -44.27 25.39
N GLU A 406 -112.61 -44.51 24.45
CA GLU A 406 -112.34 -44.54 23.01
C GLU A 406 -111.89 -43.16 22.49
N ARG A 407 -112.54 -42.06 22.95
CA ARG A 407 -112.06 -40.70 22.66
C ARG A 407 -110.70 -40.41 23.28
N ALA A 408 -110.43 -40.89 24.49
CA ALA A 408 -109.14 -40.75 25.14
C ALA A 408 -108.05 -41.53 24.40
N HIS A 409 -108.33 -42.75 23.95
CA HIS A 409 -107.43 -43.57 23.11
C HIS A 409 -107.15 -42.92 21.76
N LEU A 410 -108.18 -42.41 21.05
CA LEU A 410 -107.97 -41.69 19.79
C LEU A 410 -107.13 -40.41 19.99
N SER A 411 -107.37 -39.68 21.08
CA SER A 411 -106.59 -38.50 21.46
C SER A 411 -105.14 -38.87 21.80
N ALA A 412 -104.93 -39.96 22.54
CA ALA A 412 -103.63 -40.48 22.91
C ALA A 412 -102.85 -40.99 21.69
N GLU A 413 -103.50 -41.70 20.77
CA GLU A 413 -102.89 -42.19 19.53
C GLU A 413 -102.49 -41.04 18.61
N GLN A 414 -103.37 -40.03 18.44
CA GLN A 414 -103.03 -38.82 17.68
C GLN A 414 -101.87 -38.07 18.34
N ALA A 415 -101.88 -37.92 19.67
CA ALA A 415 -100.78 -37.27 20.39
C ALA A 415 -99.47 -38.05 20.30
N ALA A 416 -99.51 -39.39 20.29
CA ALA A 416 -98.34 -40.23 20.06
C ALA A 416 -97.78 -40.05 18.64
N ARG A 417 -98.64 -40.01 17.61
CA ARG A 417 -98.23 -39.75 16.22
C ARG A 417 -97.60 -38.36 16.06
N ASP A 418 -98.18 -37.34 16.70
CA ASP A 418 -97.63 -35.98 16.70
C ASP A 418 -96.26 -35.94 17.40
N ALA A 419 -96.12 -36.65 18.53
CA ALA A 419 -94.85 -36.76 19.25
C ALA A 419 -93.78 -37.50 18.43
N ASP A 420 -94.13 -38.59 17.74
CA ASP A 420 -93.20 -39.33 16.87
C ASP A 420 -92.79 -38.53 15.64
N SER A 421 -93.73 -37.81 15.02
CA SER A 421 -93.42 -36.84 13.95
C SER A 421 -92.43 -35.78 14.44
N MET A 422 -92.60 -35.29 15.66
CA MET A 422 -91.71 -34.29 16.23
C MET A 422 -90.34 -34.87 16.62
N LYS A 423 -90.27 -36.12 17.09
CA LYS A 423 -88.99 -36.84 17.28
C LYS A 423 -88.22 -36.99 15.97
N GLN A 424 -88.92 -37.25 14.87
CA GLN A 424 -88.28 -37.29 13.56
C GLN A 424 -87.72 -35.92 13.17
N ARG A 425 -88.49 -34.84 13.40
CA ARG A 425 -87.99 -33.46 13.20
C ARG A 425 -86.76 -33.15 14.08
N VAL A 426 -86.71 -33.61 15.33
CA VAL A 426 -85.53 -33.47 16.20
C VAL A 426 -84.33 -34.23 15.62
N ARG A 427 -84.52 -35.45 15.12
CA ARG A 427 -83.44 -36.22 14.49
C ARG A 427 -82.89 -35.50 13.27
N ASP A 428 -83.76 -34.95 12.43
CA ASP A 428 -83.34 -34.24 11.22
C ASP A 428 -82.66 -32.91 11.57
N SER A 429 -83.18 -32.14 12.55
CA SER A 429 -82.51 -30.93 13.03
C SER A 429 -81.15 -31.22 13.68
N THR A 430 -80.99 -32.37 14.32
CA THR A 430 -79.70 -32.82 14.88
C THR A 430 -78.69 -33.11 13.76
N LYS A 431 -79.12 -33.76 12.67
CA LYS A 431 -78.26 -33.98 11.50
C LYS A 431 -77.84 -32.67 10.86
N ASP A 432 -78.74 -31.69 10.76
CA ASP A 432 -78.43 -30.36 10.23
C ASP A 432 -77.35 -29.67 11.08
N VAL A 433 -77.43 -29.76 12.41
CA VAL A 433 -76.37 -29.28 13.31
C VAL A 433 -75.05 -30.01 13.05
N ASP A 434 -75.05 -31.34 12.95
CA ASP A 434 -73.84 -32.14 12.70
C ASP A 434 -73.21 -31.86 11.33
N ASP A 435 -74.02 -31.54 10.32
CA ASP A 435 -73.55 -31.15 8.99
C ASP A 435 -72.87 -29.77 9.01
N VAL A 436 -73.43 -28.80 9.74
CA VAL A 436 -72.79 -27.49 9.90
C VAL A 436 -71.52 -27.57 10.76
N LEU A 437 -71.47 -28.43 11.78
CA LEU A 437 -70.24 -28.68 12.53
C LEU A 437 -69.13 -29.25 11.65
N ARG A 438 -69.47 -30.14 10.69
CA ARG A 438 -68.51 -30.61 9.68
C ARG A 438 -68.06 -29.49 8.74
N GLN A 439 -68.93 -28.54 8.40
CA GLN A 439 -68.56 -27.36 7.62
C GLN A 439 -67.62 -26.42 8.40
N ILE A 440 -67.87 -26.20 9.70
CA ILE A 440 -66.96 -25.45 10.58
C ILE A 440 -65.58 -26.10 10.61
N ALA A 441 -65.50 -27.42 10.84
CA ALA A 441 -64.22 -28.11 10.87
C ALA A 441 -63.41 -27.92 9.57
N ARG A 442 -64.08 -27.98 8.41
CA ARG A 442 -63.46 -27.70 7.10
C ARG A 442 -63.01 -26.25 6.96
N ALA A 443 -63.82 -25.29 7.42
CA ALA A 443 -63.45 -23.88 7.40
C ALA A 443 -62.28 -23.58 8.35
N GLU A 444 -62.21 -24.23 9.51
CA GLU A 444 -61.07 -24.13 10.43
C GLU A 444 -59.79 -24.73 9.81
N ASP A 445 -59.90 -25.85 9.10
CA ASP A 445 -58.79 -26.41 8.31
C ASP A 445 -58.35 -25.45 7.19
N ALA A 446 -59.28 -24.79 6.51
CA ALA A 446 -58.96 -23.79 5.49
C ALA A 446 -58.21 -22.59 6.08
N VAL A 447 -58.65 -22.06 7.23
CA VAL A 447 -57.93 -21.00 7.95
C VAL A 447 -56.54 -21.47 8.36
N ARG A 448 -56.40 -22.68 8.92
CA ARG A 448 -55.07 -23.24 9.27
C ARG A 448 -54.16 -23.38 8.05
N GLY A 449 -54.71 -23.77 6.90
CA GLY A 449 -53.98 -23.83 5.63
C GLY A 449 -53.49 -22.44 5.18
N ALA A 450 -54.38 -21.45 5.19
CA ALA A 450 -54.03 -20.08 4.84
C ALA A 450 -53.02 -19.45 5.82
N GLU A 451 -53.11 -19.77 7.11
CA GLU A 451 -52.13 -19.36 8.12
C GLU A 451 -50.73 -19.91 7.82
N ARG A 452 -50.63 -21.19 7.44
CA ARG A 452 -49.35 -21.77 7.01
C ARG A 452 -48.82 -21.07 5.77
N ASN A 453 -49.65 -20.83 4.76
CA ASN A 453 -49.24 -20.09 3.55
C ASN A 453 -48.70 -18.69 3.88
N VAL A 454 -49.31 -17.97 4.83
CA VAL A 454 -48.80 -16.66 5.30
C VAL A 454 -47.43 -16.80 5.96
N VAL A 455 -47.24 -17.81 6.81
CA VAL A 455 -45.96 -18.07 7.47
C VAL A 455 -44.88 -18.42 6.45
N ASP A 456 -45.18 -19.28 5.50
CA ASP A 456 -44.23 -19.69 4.45
C ASP A 456 -43.83 -18.49 3.58
N ALA A 457 -44.81 -17.68 3.14
CA ALA A 457 -44.53 -16.47 2.37
C ALA A 457 -43.75 -15.42 3.16
N ASP A 458 -44.00 -15.30 4.47
CA ASP A 458 -43.24 -14.40 5.34
C ASP A 458 -41.80 -14.88 5.54
N ASN A 459 -41.59 -16.19 5.70
CA ASN A 459 -40.25 -16.78 5.78
C ASN A 459 -39.47 -16.56 4.48
N SER A 460 -40.08 -16.83 3.32
CA SER A 460 -39.45 -16.57 2.01
C SER A 460 -39.09 -15.10 1.83
N ALA A 461 -39.96 -14.17 2.24
CA ALA A 461 -39.67 -12.74 2.19
C ALA A 461 -38.47 -12.36 3.08
N ARG A 462 -38.38 -12.92 4.30
CA ARG A 462 -37.26 -12.68 5.22
C ARG A 462 -35.95 -13.27 4.71
N GLU A 463 -35.98 -14.45 4.11
CA GLU A 463 -34.80 -15.08 3.50
C GLU A 463 -34.23 -14.23 2.37
N LEU A 464 -35.09 -13.75 1.46
CA LEU A 464 -34.69 -12.84 0.38
C LEU A 464 -34.18 -11.50 0.92
N GLU A 465 -34.79 -10.95 1.97
CA GLU A 465 -34.27 -9.76 2.66
C GLU A 465 -32.87 -9.99 3.25
N GLY A 466 -32.61 -11.17 3.82
CA GLY A 466 -31.29 -11.57 4.30
C GLY A 466 -30.26 -11.61 3.18
N MET A 467 -30.55 -12.37 2.13
CA MET A 467 -29.69 -12.46 0.94
C MET A 467 -29.44 -11.10 0.29
N GLY A 468 -30.44 -10.21 0.26
CA GLY A 468 -30.30 -8.86 -0.27
C GLY A 468 -29.35 -7.98 0.54
N ARG A 469 -29.31 -8.13 1.86
CA ARG A 469 -28.34 -7.40 2.71
C ARG A 469 -26.92 -7.87 2.47
N ASP A 470 -26.72 -9.17 2.31
CA ASP A 470 -25.40 -9.76 2.07
C ASP A 470 -24.87 -9.37 0.70
N LEU A 471 -25.67 -9.54 -0.37
CA LEU A 471 -25.30 -9.08 -1.70
C LEU A 471 -25.05 -7.57 -1.77
N SER A 472 -25.78 -6.77 -0.99
CA SER A 472 -25.58 -5.31 -0.92
C SER A 472 -24.22 -4.97 -0.32
N ARG A 473 -23.83 -5.68 0.74
CA ARG A 473 -22.49 -5.55 1.34
C ARG A 473 -21.41 -5.97 0.35
N GLU A 474 -21.59 -7.11 -0.31
CA GLU A 474 -20.61 -7.58 -1.28
C GLU A 474 -20.45 -6.63 -2.48
N ALA A 475 -21.55 -6.00 -2.94
CA ALA A 475 -21.51 -5.01 -4.01
C ALA A 475 -20.77 -3.74 -3.57
N GLU A 476 -20.97 -3.30 -2.32
CA GLU A 476 -20.23 -2.18 -1.74
C GLU A 476 -18.72 -2.50 -1.63
N GLU A 477 -18.36 -3.70 -1.19
CA GLU A 477 -16.97 -4.16 -1.16
C GLU A 477 -16.35 -4.23 -2.57
N ALA A 478 -17.12 -4.68 -3.58
CA ALA A 478 -16.68 -4.68 -4.97
C ALA A 478 -16.47 -3.26 -5.52
N SER A 479 -17.35 -2.32 -5.14
CA SER A 479 -17.22 -0.90 -5.48
C SER A 479 -15.95 -0.29 -4.87
N GLN A 480 -15.66 -0.60 -3.61
CA GLN A 480 -14.45 -0.15 -2.93
C GLN A 480 -13.18 -0.74 -3.57
N ARG A 481 -13.21 -2.02 -3.95
CA ARG A 481 -12.10 -2.66 -4.68
C ARG A 481 -11.86 -1.98 -6.03
N ARG A 482 -12.91 -1.68 -6.79
CA ARG A 482 -12.79 -0.91 -8.05
C ARG A 482 -12.11 0.44 -7.81
N TYR A 483 -12.57 1.21 -6.84
CA TYR A 483 -11.99 2.52 -6.52
C TYR A 483 -10.51 2.43 -6.13
N GLN A 484 -10.13 1.39 -5.37
CA GLN A 484 -8.73 1.15 -5.01
C GLN A 484 -7.86 0.88 -6.24
N TYR A 485 -8.34 0.07 -7.18
CA TYR A 485 -7.62 -0.19 -8.43
C TYR A 485 -7.56 1.04 -9.35
N GLU A 486 -8.62 1.85 -9.41
CA GLU A 486 -8.58 3.12 -10.14
C GLU A 486 -7.53 4.08 -9.58
N LYS A 487 -7.39 4.13 -8.24
CA LYS A 487 -6.31 4.87 -7.60
C LYS A 487 -4.94 4.28 -7.95
N ALA A 488 -4.80 2.96 -7.94
CA ALA A 488 -3.55 2.30 -8.32
C ALA A 488 -3.15 2.61 -9.78
N VAL A 489 -4.12 2.73 -10.70
CA VAL A 489 -3.88 3.17 -12.08
C VAL A 489 -3.32 4.60 -12.11
N GLU A 490 -3.88 5.51 -11.31
CA GLU A 490 -3.38 6.89 -11.27
C GLU A 490 -1.97 6.98 -10.67
N ASP A 491 -1.70 6.21 -9.60
CA ASP A 491 -0.37 6.12 -9.01
C ASP A 491 0.65 5.53 -10.00
N ALA A 492 0.28 4.49 -10.77
CA ALA A 492 1.11 3.91 -11.81
C ALA A 492 1.38 4.90 -12.97
N LYS A 493 0.37 5.65 -13.42
CA LYS A 493 0.55 6.70 -14.44
C LYS A 493 1.48 7.82 -13.98
N ASN A 494 1.38 8.21 -12.71
CA ASN A 494 2.31 9.18 -12.13
C ASN A 494 3.73 8.63 -12.07
N SER A 495 3.90 7.34 -11.77
CA SER A 495 5.20 6.66 -11.87
C SER A 495 5.77 6.75 -13.28
N VAL A 496 4.98 6.43 -14.32
CA VAL A 496 5.38 6.56 -15.73
C VAL A 496 5.90 7.97 -16.05
N ARG A 497 5.16 9.02 -15.68
CA ARG A 497 5.59 10.41 -15.91
C ARG A 497 6.94 10.73 -15.26
N VAL A 498 7.18 10.23 -14.05
CA VAL A 498 8.47 10.40 -13.36
C VAL A 498 9.59 9.67 -14.11
N LYS A 499 9.31 8.46 -14.63
CA LYS A 499 10.28 7.68 -15.40
C LYS A 499 10.57 8.27 -16.78
N GLU A 500 9.57 8.84 -17.45
CA GLU A 500 9.76 9.59 -18.71
C GLU A 500 10.70 10.77 -18.48
N HIS A 501 10.50 11.54 -17.40
CA HIS A 501 11.37 12.65 -17.06
C HIS A 501 12.81 12.20 -16.80
N GLN A 502 13.00 11.11 -16.03
CA GLN A 502 14.32 10.52 -15.78
C GLN A 502 15.02 10.07 -17.07
N LEU A 503 14.26 9.51 -18.01
CA LEU A 503 14.79 9.11 -19.31
C LEU A 503 15.23 10.33 -20.13
N ASP A 504 14.45 11.40 -20.14
CA ASP A 504 14.80 12.63 -20.85
C ASP A 504 16.02 13.33 -20.24
N GLU A 505 16.13 13.37 -18.92
CA GLU A 505 17.34 13.87 -18.24
C GLU A 505 18.58 13.04 -18.60
N ALA A 506 18.46 11.71 -18.62
CA ALA A 506 19.55 10.82 -18.99
C ALA A 506 19.99 11.04 -20.46
N LYS A 507 19.03 11.22 -21.38
CA LYS A 507 19.32 11.51 -22.80
C LYS A 507 20.04 12.84 -22.96
N ARG A 508 19.57 13.90 -22.28
CA ARG A 508 20.25 15.20 -22.29
C ARG A 508 21.69 15.11 -21.79
N HIS A 509 21.93 14.32 -20.76
CA HIS A 509 23.29 14.08 -20.27
C HIS A 509 24.17 13.37 -21.30
N VAL A 510 23.63 12.45 -22.12
CA VAL A 510 24.36 11.86 -23.26
C VAL A 510 24.69 12.93 -24.29
N ASP A 511 23.70 13.75 -24.68
CA ASP A 511 23.86 14.80 -25.68
C ASP A 511 24.93 15.82 -25.26
N ASP A 512 24.92 16.26 -23.99
CA ASP A 512 25.90 17.19 -23.43
C ASP A 512 27.33 16.61 -23.50
N ARG A 513 27.49 15.32 -23.19
CA ARG A 513 28.77 14.63 -23.22
C ARG A 513 29.27 14.41 -24.65
N ASP A 514 28.38 14.04 -25.57
CA ASP A 514 28.73 13.89 -26.99
C ASP A 514 29.11 15.25 -27.61
N ALA A 515 28.43 16.33 -27.22
CA ALA A 515 28.77 17.68 -27.63
C ALA A 515 30.18 18.09 -27.17
N LEU A 516 30.53 17.81 -25.91
CA LEU A 516 31.88 18.06 -25.40
C LEU A 516 32.95 17.22 -26.13
N ALA A 517 32.67 15.96 -26.42
CA ALA A 517 33.58 15.10 -27.18
C ALA A 517 33.80 15.66 -28.60
N ARG A 518 32.73 16.06 -29.29
CA ARG A 518 32.81 16.68 -30.62
C ARG A 518 33.54 18.01 -30.62
N GLN A 519 33.36 18.83 -29.59
CA GLN A 519 34.08 20.09 -29.43
C GLN A 519 35.59 19.83 -29.38
N LYS A 520 36.04 18.89 -28.54
CA LYS A 520 37.45 18.52 -28.42
C LYS A 520 38.01 17.87 -29.69
N GLU A 521 37.21 17.06 -30.39
CA GLU A 521 37.58 16.50 -31.69
C GLU A 521 37.78 17.58 -32.76
N THR A 522 36.93 18.61 -32.74
CA THR A 522 37.07 19.78 -33.62
C THR A 522 38.32 20.58 -33.28
N GLU A 523 38.57 20.84 -31.99
CA GLU A 523 39.79 21.50 -31.52
C GLU A 523 41.05 20.73 -31.95
N LEU A 524 41.06 19.40 -31.82
CA LEU A 524 42.18 18.56 -32.25
C LEU A 524 42.43 18.69 -33.77
N MET A 525 41.36 18.73 -34.57
CA MET A 525 41.47 18.90 -36.02
C MET A 525 41.98 20.30 -36.39
N GLU A 526 41.57 21.34 -35.67
CA GLU A 526 42.06 22.70 -35.85
C GLU A 526 43.54 22.84 -35.45
N GLN A 527 43.93 22.28 -34.31
CA GLN A 527 45.33 22.25 -33.86
C GLN A 527 46.24 21.54 -34.86
N ARG A 528 45.78 20.43 -35.45
CA ARG A 528 46.51 19.71 -36.51
C ARG A 528 46.69 20.56 -37.76
N LYS A 529 45.61 21.17 -38.27
CA LYS A 529 45.69 22.08 -39.43
C LYS A 529 46.64 23.25 -39.19
N GLN A 530 46.56 23.86 -38.00
CA GLN A 530 47.42 24.97 -37.62
C GLN A 530 48.89 24.51 -37.54
N ARG A 531 49.16 23.32 -37.00
CA ARG A 531 50.50 22.75 -36.95
C ARG A 531 51.05 22.46 -38.35
N ASP A 532 50.24 21.92 -39.26
CA ASP A 532 50.68 21.66 -40.63
C ASP A 532 51.11 22.95 -41.33
N LEU A 533 50.41 24.06 -41.09
CA LEU A 533 50.77 25.38 -41.59
C LEU A 533 52.06 25.92 -40.95
N ILE A 534 52.21 25.79 -39.63
CA ILE A 534 53.42 26.23 -38.90
C ILE A 534 54.63 25.41 -39.35
N SER A 535 54.49 24.09 -39.51
CA SER A 535 55.55 23.19 -39.95
C SER A 535 56.11 23.57 -41.32
N GLN A 536 55.27 24.03 -42.25
CA GLN A 536 55.73 24.55 -43.55
C GLN A 536 56.59 25.81 -43.39
N HIS A 537 56.23 26.70 -42.47
CA HIS A 537 56.99 27.92 -42.20
C HIS A 537 58.32 27.62 -41.47
N GLU A 538 58.30 26.72 -40.49
CA GLU A 538 59.49 26.29 -39.73
C GLU A 538 60.56 25.68 -40.65
N ARG A 539 60.17 24.86 -41.63
CA ARG A 539 61.11 24.27 -42.61
C ARG A 539 61.92 25.36 -43.31
N ALA A 540 61.26 26.40 -43.81
CA ALA A 540 61.92 27.51 -44.48
C ALA A 540 62.86 28.29 -43.54
N LEU A 541 62.48 28.46 -42.27
CA LEU A 541 63.30 29.15 -41.28
C LEU A 541 64.56 28.35 -40.90
N ILE A 542 64.43 27.03 -40.74
CA ILE A 542 65.57 26.15 -40.41
C ILE A 542 66.56 26.12 -41.59
N GLU A 543 66.08 25.98 -42.82
CA GLU A 543 66.94 26.04 -44.00
C GLU A 543 67.72 27.36 -44.08
N GLN A 544 67.05 28.48 -43.77
CA GLN A 544 67.70 29.78 -43.72
C GLN A 544 68.74 29.87 -42.59
N GLU A 545 68.45 29.34 -41.39
CA GLU A 545 69.41 29.30 -40.28
C GLU A 545 70.66 28.50 -40.64
N LEU A 546 70.49 27.28 -41.17
CA LEU A 546 71.60 26.42 -41.58
C LEU A 546 72.47 27.11 -42.64
N ARG A 547 71.85 27.68 -43.67
CA ARG A 547 72.56 28.39 -44.73
C ARG A 547 73.34 29.60 -44.20
N LEU A 548 72.75 30.41 -43.32
CA LEU A 548 73.43 31.56 -42.72
C LEU A 548 74.59 31.13 -41.82
N ARG A 549 74.46 29.99 -41.13
CA ARG A 549 75.54 29.41 -40.32
C ARG A 549 76.69 28.91 -41.18
N GLU A 550 76.43 28.16 -42.24
CA GLU A 550 77.45 27.73 -43.19
C GLU A 550 78.22 28.93 -43.79
N GLN A 551 77.49 29.99 -44.15
CA GLN A 551 78.11 31.22 -44.64
C GLN A 551 78.99 31.89 -43.59
N ARG A 552 78.53 31.93 -42.33
CA ARG A 552 79.30 32.48 -41.22
C ARG A 552 80.55 31.64 -40.92
N ASP A 553 80.42 30.32 -40.85
CA ASP A 553 81.55 29.41 -40.62
C ASP A 553 82.59 29.57 -41.73
N SER A 554 82.16 29.66 -43.00
CA SER A 554 83.04 29.92 -44.15
C SER A 554 83.73 31.30 -44.10
N LEU A 555 83.08 32.31 -43.52
CA LEU A 555 83.65 33.64 -43.31
C LEU A 555 84.66 33.62 -42.15
N GLU A 556 84.33 32.97 -41.04
CA GLU A 556 85.22 32.81 -39.89
C GLU A 556 86.48 32.01 -40.27
N GLU A 557 86.36 30.97 -41.10
CA GLU A 557 87.52 30.25 -41.67
C GLU A 557 88.39 31.13 -42.56
N ARG A 558 87.78 32.01 -43.36
CA ARG A 558 88.52 32.96 -44.19
C ARG A 558 89.19 34.04 -43.36
N GLU A 559 88.54 34.53 -42.32
CA GLU A 559 89.10 35.52 -41.39
C GLU A 559 90.26 34.92 -40.58
N THR A 560 90.12 33.70 -40.07
CA THR A 560 91.20 33.00 -39.36
C THR A 560 92.40 32.71 -40.26
N LYS A 561 92.16 32.30 -41.51
CA LYS A 561 93.23 32.19 -42.53
C LYS A 561 93.90 33.54 -42.75
N LEU A 562 93.13 34.60 -43.00
CA LEU A 562 93.65 35.95 -43.23
C LEU A 562 94.41 36.49 -42.01
N MET A 563 93.93 36.23 -40.79
CA MET A 563 94.60 36.62 -39.55
C MET A 563 95.87 35.80 -39.30
N SER A 564 95.91 34.53 -39.69
CA SER A 564 97.13 33.71 -39.64
C SER A 564 98.15 34.15 -40.69
N GLU A 565 97.70 34.51 -41.90
CA GLU A 565 98.52 35.10 -42.96
C GLU A 565 99.05 36.47 -42.53
N ALA A 566 98.21 37.33 -41.93
CA ALA A 566 98.63 38.61 -41.38
C ALA A 566 99.59 38.44 -40.20
N SER A 567 99.36 37.47 -39.32
CA SER A 567 100.25 37.16 -38.19
C SER A 567 101.58 36.59 -38.67
N SER A 568 101.58 35.73 -39.69
CA SER A 568 102.81 35.22 -40.31
C SER A 568 103.54 36.32 -41.07
N PHE A 569 102.83 37.21 -41.75
CA PHE A 569 103.39 38.38 -42.43
C PHE A 569 104.01 39.35 -41.43
N LEU A 570 103.31 39.72 -40.36
CA LEU A 570 103.83 40.57 -39.28
C LEU A 570 104.98 39.90 -38.53
N GLY A 571 104.91 38.58 -38.32
CA GLY A 571 106.00 37.79 -37.75
C GLY A 571 107.25 37.81 -38.63
N ASN A 572 107.10 37.61 -39.93
CA ASN A 572 108.17 37.70 -40.92
C ASN A 572 108.76 39.11 -40.99
N LEU A 573 107.92 40.15 -40.95
CA LEU A 573 108.36 41.55 -40.99
C LEU A 573 109.12 41.94 -39.71
N ARG A 574 108.69 41.43 -38.55
CA ARG A 574 109.41 41.60 -37.27
C ARG A 574 110.75 40.87 -37.27
N SER A 575 110.82 39.68 -37.89
CA SER A 575 112.07 38.92 -38.08
C SER A 575 113.05 39.65 -39.01
N GLN A 576 112.57 40.21 -40.13
CA GLN A 576 113.41 41.01 -41.05
C GLN A 576 113.94 42.30 -40.41
N LEU A 577 113.12 43.02 -39.63
CA LEU A 577 113.56 44.23 -38.92
C LEU A 577 114.56 43.95 -37.80
N GLN A 578 114.47 42.80 -37.12
CA GLN A 578 115.50 42.38 -36.16
C GLN A 578 116.78 41.86 -36.85
N GLY A 579 116.66 41.19 -38.00
CA GLY A 579 117.81 40.71 -38.79
C GLY A 579 118.62 41.82 -39.47
N GLY A 580 118.03 43.00 -39.69
CA GLY A 580 118.71 44.15 -40.31
C GLY A 580 119.55 45.02 -39.36
N ARG A 581 119.74 44.61 -38.10
CA ARG A 581 120.56 45.34 -37.10
C ARG A 581 121.92 44.71 -36.80
N SER A 582 122.35 43.72 -37.58
CA SER A 582 123.68 43.11 -37.46
C SER A 582 124.67 43.66 -38.49
#